data_AF-A0A7S0M8M6-F1
#
_entry.id   AF-A0A7S0M8M6-F1
#
_cell.length_a   1.000
_cell.length_b   1.000
_cell.length_c   1.000
_cell.angle_alpha   90.00
_cell.angle_beta   90.00
_cell.angle_gamma   90.00
#
_symmetry.space_group_name_H-M   'P 1'
#
loop_
_entity.id
_entity.type
_entity.pdbx_description
1 polymer ?
#
loop_
_entity_poly.entity_id
_entity_poly.type
_entity_poly.pdbx_seq_one_letter_code
_entity_poly.pdbx_strand_id
1 'polypeptide(L)'
;GWSWIREDSTAWNIADNSLMIDTLSGGMWLDTQVPPRNILLRALHDPRKEGLVLDALPSTHAVEVTVHLRPETWGEQAGLVLYCSDENWIKLVVEGKKSGGSQIVMARRRPGHQAEVIDKREFPAAAAANAQENGKAEPVRLRLEISRDWQEVAGLIDLKFCLSLVGKISGASCPRTVGLT
;
A
#
# COMPACT_ATOMS: atom_id res chain seq x y z
N GLY A 1 0.42 -6.89 17.33
CA GLY A 1 1.53 -6.27 16.58
C GLY A 1 1.18 -6.22 15.11
N TRP A 2 1.16 -7.37 14.45
CA TRP A 2 0.65 -7.54 13.09
C TRP A 2 -0.59 -8.45 13.07
N SER A 3 -1.44 -8.34 12.06
CA SER A 3 -2.65 -9.16 11.89
C SER A 3 -3.03 -9.26 10.41
N TRP A 4 -3.39 -10.46 9.96
CA TRP A 4 -3.87 -10.69 8.60
C TRP A 4 -5.35 -10.34 8.45
N ILE A 5 -5.73 -9.83 7.29
CA ILE A 5 -7.13 -9.73 6.85
C ILE A 5 -7.42 -10.90 5.91
N ARG A 6 -8.35 -11.79 6.32
CA ARG A 6 -8.80 -12.97 5.54
C ARG A 6 -7.62 -13.86 5.10
N GLU A 7 -6.77 -14.23 6.04
CA GLU A 7 -5.52 -14.95 5.80
C GLU A 7 -5.69 -16.20 4.92
N ASP A 8 -4.81 -16.33 3.93
CA ASP A 8 -4.46 -17.61 3.31
C ASP A 8 -3.03 -17.97 3.71
N SER A 9 -2.88 -18.85 4.70
CA SER A 9 -1.57 -19.19 5.28
C SER A 9 -0.66 -20.00 4.35
N THR A 10 -1.20 -20.47 3.23
CA THR A 10 -0.41 -21.15 2.19
C THR A 10 0.24 -20.19 1.20
N ALA A 11 -0.17 -18.91 1.23
CA ALA A 11 0.23 -17.88 0.29
C ALA A 11 1.29 -16.91 0.85
N TRP A 12 1.93 -17.26 1.97
CA TRP A 12 3.03 -16.48 2.52
C TRP A 12 4.01 -17.35 3.29
N ASN A 13 5.27 -16.92 3.30
CA ASN A 13 6.30 -17.47 4.16
C ASN A 13 7.35 -16.41 4.49
N ILE A 14 8.13 -16.64 5.53
CA ILE A 14 9.29 -15.83 5.86
C ILE A 14 10.53 -16.62 5.45
N ALA A 15 11.32 -16.05 4.55
CA ALA A 15 12.56 -16.63 4.06
C ALA A 15 13.52 -15.50 3.69
N ASP A 16 14.83 -15.74 3.81
CA ASP A 16 15.87 -14.80 3.37
C ASP A 16 15.69 -13.36 3.90
N ASN A 17 15.37 -13.25 5.20
CA ASN A 17 15.08 -11.97 5.88
C ASN A 17 13.95 -11.15 5.23
N SER A 18 13.06 -11.81 4.48
CA SER A 18 11.97 -11.20 3.73
C SER A 18 10.65 -11.89 4.06
N LEU A 19 9.55 -11.13 3.99
CA LEU A 19 8.21 -11.69 3.93
C LEU A 19 7.85 -11.88 2.46
N MET A 20 7.70 -13.14 2.05
CA MET A 20 7.21 -13.51 0.74
C MET A 20 5.70 -13.67 0.81
N ILE A 21 5.00 -13.08 -0.17
CA ILE A 21 3.55 -13.11 -0.27
C ILE A 21 3.21 -13.40 -1.72
N ASP A 22 2.44 -14.46 -1.97
CA ASP A 22 1.95 -14.76 -3.30
C ASP A 22 0.84 -13.78 -3.69
N THR A 23 0.85 -13.36 -4.96
CA THR A 23 -0.28 -12.63 -5.54
C THR A 23 -1.46 -13.58 -5.69
N LEU A 24 -2.56 -13.28 -5.01
CA LEU A 24 -3.79 -14.08 -5.06
C LEU A 24 -4.85 -13.43 -5.94
N SER A 25 -5.83 -14.23 -6.36
CA SER A 25 -7.04 -13.70 -6.97
C SER A 25 -7.84 -12.83 -6.00
N GLY A 26 -8.55 -11.84 -6.55
CA GLY A 26 -9.28 -10.82 -5.81
C GLY A 26 -8.61 -9.45 -5.90
N GLY A 27 -9.25 -8.41 -5.37
CA GLY A 27 -8.69 -7.07 -5.48
C GLY A 27 -9.40 -6.00 -4.66
N MET A 28 -8.77 -4.83 -4.57
CA MET A 28 -9.32 -3.67 -3.86
C MET A 28 -10.04 -2.68 -4.79
N TRP A 29 -9.81 -2.75 -6.11
CA TRP A 29 -10.25 -1.73 -7.08
C TRP A 29 -11.77 -1.66 -7.30
N LEU A 30 -12.48 -2.78 -7.21
CA LEU A 30 -13.89 -2.89 -7.56
C LEU A 30 -14.65 -3.58 -6.44
N ASP A 31 -15.98 -3.65 -6.56
CA ASP A 31 -16.79 -4.68 -5.90
C ASP A 31 -16.46 -6.06 -6.51
N THR A 32 -15.17 -6.43 -6.45
CA THR A 32 -14.72 -7.77 -6.77
C THR A 32 -15.48 -8.69 -5.84
N GLN A 33 -16.18 -9.68 -6.38
CA GLN A 33 -16.86 -10.69 -5.56
C GLN A 33 -15.88 -11.42 -4.63
N VAL A 34 -14.59 -11.42 -5.00
CA VAL A 34 -13.50 -12.03 -4.24
C VAL A 34 -12.62 -10.93 -3.63
N PRO A 35 -12.69 -10.69 -2.32
CA PRO A 35 -11.81 -9.75 -1.64
C PRO A 35 -10.36 -10.31 -1.55
N PRO A 36 -9.35 -9.44 -1.35
CA PRO A 36 -7.97 -9.87 -1.17
C PRO A 36 -7.80 -10.66 0.14
N ARG A 37 -6.88 -11.64 0.13
CA ARG A 37 -6.60 -12.58 1.24
C ARG A 37 -5.15 -12.55 1.75
N ASN A 38 -4.38 -11.57 1.28
CA ASN A 38 -2.95 -11.44 1.50
C ASN A 38 -2.57 -10.03 2.02
N ILE A 39 -3.41 -9.46 2.88
CA ILE A 39 -3.16 -8.15 3.52
C ILE A 39 -2.72 -8.35 4.97
N LEU A 40 -1.47 -7.94 5.27
CA LEU A 40 -0.90 -7.93 6.61
C LEU A 40 -0.89 -6.49 7.16
N LEU A 41 -1.54 -6.26 8.29
CA LEU A 41 -1.69 -4.93 8.88
C LEU A 41 -1.02 -4.84 10.25
N ARG A 42 -0.53 -3.66 10.59
CA ARG A 42 -0.16 -3.28 11.95
C ARG A 42 -0.87 -1.98 12.30
N ALA A 43 -1.46 -1.94 13.49
CA ALA A 43 -2.08 -0.72 13.99
C ALA A 43 -1.03 0.39 14.06
N LEU A 44 -1.33 1.52 13.44
CA LEU A 44 -0.61 2.76 13.70
C LEU A 44 -1.11 3.33 15.01
N HIS A 45 -0.19 3.85 15.81
CA HIS A 45 -0.53 4.58 17.03
C HIS A 45 -1.32 5.83 16.64
N ASP A 46 -2.58 5.92 17.10
CA ASP A 46 -3.41 7.11 16.94
C ASP A 46 -3.30 7.91 18.25
N PRO A 47 -2.51 8.98 18.27
CA PRO A 47 -2.29 9.74 19.50
C PRO A 47 -3.55 10.37 20.08
N ARG A 48 -4.59 10.60 19.26
CA ARG A 48 -5.90 11.08 19.73
C ARG A 48 -6.63 10.02 20.54
N LYS A 49 -6.45 8.74 20.20
CA LYS A 49 -7.03 7.60 20.93
C LYS A 49 -6.20 7.23 22.16
N GLU A 50 -4.92 7.60 22.17
CA GLU A 50 -3.99 7.31 23.26
C GLU A 50 -3.90 8.44 24.31
N GLY A 51 -4.68 9.51 24.16
CA GLY A 51 -4.69 10.63 25.11
C GLY A 51 -3.36 11.40 25.14
N LEU A 52 -2.54 11.26 24.09
CA LEU A 52 -1.23 11.89 24.00
C LEU A 52 -1.39 13.37 23.64
N VAL A 53 -0.54 14.21 24.24
CA VAL A 53 -0.46 15.64 23.91
C VAL A 53 0.04 15.77 22.47
N LEU A 54 -0.83 16.23 21.57
CA LEU A 54 -0.56 16.28 20.13
C LEU A 54 0.70 17.10 19.79
N ASP A 55 1.04 18.10 20.60
CA ASP A 55 2.18 19.00 20.39
C ASP A 55 3.55 18.33 20.64
N ALA A 56 3.58 17.20 21.35
CA ALA A 56 4.81 16.47 21.67
C ALA A 56 5.19 15.39 20.64
N LEU A 57 4.36 15.18 19.62
CA LEU A 57 4.52 14.10 18.65
C LEU A 57 5.20 14.58 17.37
N PRO A 58 5.88 13.70 16.61
CA PRO A 58 6.34 14.06 15.27
C PRO A 58 5.16 14.57 14.42
N SER A 59 5.45 15.49 13.50
CA SER A 59 4.46 16.10 12.61
C SER A 59 3.87 15.10 11.61
N THR A 60 4.55 13.98 11.39
CA THR A 60 4.17 12.94 10.44
C THR A 60 4.54 11.55 10.96
N HIS A 61 3.74 10.55 10.56
CA HIS A 61 4.11 9.15 10.63
C HIS A 61 4.64 8.72 9.27
N ALA A 62 5.64 7.85 9.25
CA ALA A 62 6.14 7.27 8.00
C ALA A 62 6.20 5.75 8.09
N VAL A 63 5.76 5.08 7.04
CA VAL A 63 5.86 3.63 6.86
C VAL A 63 6.56 3.36 5.55
N GLU A 64 7.49 2.42 5.55
CA GLU A 64 8.29 2.07 4.38
C GLU A 64 8.33 0.57 4.16
N VAL A 65 8.41 0.17 2.90
CA VAL A 65 8.65 -1.21 2.49
C VAL A 65 9.52 -1.22 1.23
N THR A 66 10.38 -2.23 1.11
CA THR A 66 11.04 -2.57 -0.15
C THR A 66 10.27 -3.70 -0.80
N VAL A 67 9.76 -3.47 -2.00
CA VAL A 67 8.99 -4.45 -2.79
C VAL A 67 9.87 -5.02 -3.88
N HIS A 68 9.90 -6.34 -3.99
CA HIS A 68 10.42 -7.05 -5.15
C HIS A 68 9.25 -7.69 -5.89
N LEU A 69 8.76 -7.04 -6.94
CA LEU A 69 7.65 -7.55 -7.75
C LEU A 69 7.98 -7.42 -9.23
N ARG A 70 7.80 -8.52 -9.96
CA ARG A 70 7.78 -8.56 -11.42
C ARG A 70 6.39 -9.04 -11.84
N PRO A 71 5.44 -8.12 -12.07
CA PRO A 71 4.11 -8.50 -12.54
C PRO A 71 4.22 -9.21 -13.89
N GLU A 72 3.61 -10.38 -14.00
CA GLU A 72 3.48 -11.13 -15.25
C GLU A 72 2.19 -10.76 -15.98
N THR A 73 1.16 -10.37 -15.22
CA THR A 73 -0.15 -10.04 -15.76
C THR A 73 -0.69 -8.69 -15.28
N TRP A 74 -1.71 -8.19 -15.97
CA TRP A 74 -2.39 -6.97 -15.57
C TRP A 74 -3.15 -7.16 -14.26
N GLY A 75 -2.94 -6.25 -13.31
CA GLY A 75 -3.63 -6.23 -12.02
C GLY A 75 -2.88 -6.89 -10.87
N GLU A 76 -1.82 -7.64 -11.16
CA GLU A 76 -0.85 -8.07 -10.14
C GLU A 76 -0.19 -6.84 -9.51
N GLN A 77 -0.17 -6.81 -8.17
CA GLN A 77 0.30 -5.65 -7.43
C GLN A 77 0.80 -6.01 -6.03
N ALA A 78 1.76 -5.23 -5.53
CA ALA A 78 2.28 -5.33 -4.17
C ALA A 78 2.78 -3.96 -3.68
N GLY A 79 2.66 -3.71 -2.38
CA GLY A 79 3.11 -2.46 -1.78
C GLY A 79 2.47 -2.18 -0.43
N LEU A 80 2.27 -0.89 -0.14
CA LEU A 80 1.70 -0.41 1.12
C LEU A 80 0.20 -0.16 0.98
N VAL A 81 -0.52 -0.40 2.08
CA VAL A 81 -1.91 0.01 2.24
C VAL A 81 -2.10 0.66 3.60
N LEU A 82 -2.72 1.84 3.62
CA LEU A 82 -3.35 2.41 4.80
C LEU A 82 -4.82 2.00 4.78
N TYR A 83 -5.20 1.09 5.68
CA TYR A 83 -6.48 0.38 5.62
C TYR A 83 -7.32 0.65 6.88
N CYS A 84 -8.58 1.07 6.69
CA CYS A 84 -9.61 1.14 7.74
C CYS A 84 -10.72 0.10 7.48
N SER A 85 -11.14 -0.06 6.22
CA SER A 85 -12.11 -1.09 5.78
C SER A 85 -11.99 -1.35 4.28
N ASP A 86 -12.75 -2.31 3.74
CA ASP A 86 -12.83 -2.59 2.30
C ASP A 86 -13.32 -1.39 1.47
N GLU A 87 -14.03 -0.46 2.12
CA GLU A 87 -14.56 0.77 1.51
C GLU A 87 -13.73 2.01 1.88
N ASN A 88 -12.70 1.88 2.70
CA ASN A 88 -11.90 3.00 3.19
C ASN A 88 -10.42 2.63 3.30
N TRP A 89 -9.68 2.94 2.25
CA TRP A 89 -8.26 2.62 2.15
C TRP A 89 -7.52 3.57 1.20
N ILE A 90 -6.20 3.64 1.38
CA ILE A 90 -5.24 4.24 0.45
C ILE A 90 -4.17 3.19 0.19
N LYS A 91 -3.76 3.02 -1.06
CA LYS A 91 -2.65 2.14 -1.41
C LYS A 91 -1.60 2.87 -2.24
N LEU A 92 -0.36 2.43 -2.08
CA LEU A 92 0.78 2.79 -2.90
C LEU A 92 1.47 1.48 -3.29
N VAL A 93 1.39 1.13 -4.58
CA VAL A 93 1.77 -0.20 -5.06
C VAL A 93 2.55 -0.16 -6.36
N VAL A 94 3.41 -1.15 -6.56
CA VAL A 94 3.85 -1.56 -7.90
C VAL A 94 2.70 -2.36 -8.51
N GLU A 95 2.31 -2.08 -9.76
CA GLU A 95 1.22 -2.75 -10.48
C GLU A 95 1.64 -3.13 -11.90
N GLY A 96 1.20 -4.30 -12.39
CA GLY A 96 1.37 -4.72 -13.78
C GLY A 96 0.48 -3.95 -14.75
N LYS A 97 1.01 -3.53 -15.91
CA LYS A 97 0.26 -2.78 -16.92
C LYS A 97 -0.42 -3.70 -17.92
N LYS A 98 -1.59 -3.28 -18.43
CA LYS A 98 -2.26 -3.95 -19.55
C LYS A 98 -1.41 -3.95 -20.83
N SER A 99 -0.59 -2.92 -21.03
CA SER A 99 0.35 -2.81 -22.16
C SER A 99 1.69 -3.54 -21.93
N GLY A 100 1.85 -4.23 -20.80
CA GLY A 100 3.11 -4.85 -20.38
C GLY A 100 4.00 -3.93 -19.55
N GLY A 101 4.84 -4.52 -18.70
CA GLY A 101 5.71 -3.82 -17.75
C GLY A 101 4.99 -3.43 -16.45
N SER A 102 5.65 -2.57 -15.66
CA SER A 102 5.18 -2.15 -14.33
C SER A 102 4.98 -0.65 -14.23
N GLN A 103 4.15 -0.24 -13.28
CA GLN A 103 3.91 1.16 -12.92
C GLN A 103 3.77 1.27 -11.40
N ILE A 104 3.94 2.48 -10.87
CA ILE A 104 3.56 2.79 -9.49
C ILE A 104 2.18 3.44 -9.50
N VAL A 105 1.28 2.95 -8.67
CA VAL A 105 -0.08 3.50 -8.53
C VAL A 105 -0.32 3.88 -7.09
N MET A 106 -0.76 5.12 -6.90
CA MET A 106 -1.39 5.57 -5.67
C MET A 106 -2.89 5.69 -5.92
N ALA A 107 -3.69 5.04 -5.08
CA ALA A 107 -5.14 5.03 -5.22
C ALA A 107 -5.81 5.08 -3.86
N ARG A 108 -7.08 5.49 -3.84
CA ARG A 108 -7.90 5.48 -2.62
C ARG A 108 -9.32 5.03 -2.89
N ARG A 109 -9.98 4.54 -1.84
CA ARG A 109 -11.43 4.41 -1.75
C ARG A 109 -11.91 5.12 -0.49
N ARG A 110 -13.00 5.87 -0.60
CA ARG A 110 -13.68 6.53 0.53
C ARG A 110 -15.03 5.84 0.76
N PRO A 111 -15.55 5.83 2.01
CA PRO A 111 -16.88 5.29 2.28
C PRO A 111 -17.93 5.88 1.33
N GLY A 112 -18.77 5.02 0.74
CA GLY A 112 -19.80 5.42 -0.21
C GLY A 112 -19.31 5.90 -1.59
N HIS A 113 -18.01 5.80 -1.89
CA HIS A 113 -17.42 6.21 -3.17
C HIS A 113 -16.70 5.03 -3.85
N GLN A 114 -16.62 5.09 -5.18
CA GLN A 114 -15.77 4.17 -5.95
C GLN A 114 -14.29 4.45 -5.69
N ALA A 115 -13.44 3.44 -5.92
CA ALA A 115 -12.01 3.63 -5.88
C ALA A 115 -11.55 4.57 -7.01
N GLU A 116 -10.61 5.45 -6.70
CA GLU A 116 -10.04 6.41 -7.65
C GLU A 116 -8.51 6.38 -7.59
N VAL A 117 -7.87 6.56 -8.76
CA VAL A 117 -6.42 6.76 -8.87
C VAL A 117 -6.13 8.20 -8.41
N ILE A 118 -5.21 8.34 -7.44
CA ILE A 118 -4.70 9.65 -7.01
C ILE A 118 -3.58 10.10 -7.96
N ASP A 119 -2.60 9.23 -8.18
CA ASP A 119 -1.51 9.45 -9.11
C ASP A 119 -0.98 8.10 -9.61
N LYS A 120 -0.34 8.12 -10.77
CA LYS A 120 0.17 6.95 -11.45
C LYS A 120 1.43 7.33 -12.22
N ARG A 121 2.51 6.57 -12.01
CA ARG A 121 3.82 6.84 -12.60
C ARG A 121 4.37 5.61 -13.28
N GLU A 122 4.98 5.84 -14.44
CA GLU A 122 5.69 4.79 -15.15
C GLU A 122 6.95 4.40 -14.38
N PHE A 123 7.23 3.10 -14.37
CA PHE A 123 8.48 2.61 -13.82
C PHE A 123 9.62 3.04 -14.78
N PRO A 124 10.71 3.66 -14.31
CA PRO A 124 11.77 4.15 -15.19
C PRO A 124 12.31 3.03 -16.07
N ALA A 125 12.44 3.30 -17.37
CA ALA A 125 12.88 2.31 -18.36
C ALA A 125 14.23 1.64 -18.01
N ALA A 126 15.14 2.37 -17.35
CA ALA A 126 16.42 1.83 -16.89
C ALA A 126 16.29 0.76 -15.79
N ALA A 127 15.29 0.88 -14.91
CA ALA A 127 15.02 -0.13 -13.89
C ALA A 127 14.26 -1.33 -14.47
N ALA A 128 13.43 -1.11 -15.50
CA ALA A 128 12.80 -2.19 -16.26
C ALA A 128 13.81 -3.01 -17.08
N ALA A 129 14.83 -2.38 -17.67
CA ALA A 129 15.86 -3.04 -18.47
C ALA A 129 16.77 -3.97 -17.62
N ASN A 130 17.22 -3.52 -16.44
CA ASN A 130 18.05 -4.34 -15.55
C ASN A 130 17.30 -5.57 -15.00
N ALA A 131 16.00 -5.43 -14.73
CA ALA A 131 15.16 -6.54 -14.28
C ALA A 131 14.98 -7.62 -15.37
N GLN A 132 15.04 -7.21 -16.64
CA GLN A 132 14.90 -8.12 -17.78
C GLN A 132 16.18 -8.94 -18.03
N GLU A 133 17.36 -8.37 -17.77
CA GLU A 133 18.66 -9.01 -18.02
C GLU A 133 19.07 -10.01 -16.94
N ASN A 134 18.75 -9.76 -15.66
CA ASN A 134 19.17 -10.60 -14.53
C ASN A 134 18.10 -11.58 -14.03
N GLY A 135 16.89 -11.55 -14.60
CA GLY A 135 15.76 -12.37 -14.15
C GLY A 135 15.21 -12.01 -12.77
N LYS A 136 15.76 -10.99 -12.09
CA LYS A 136 15.36 -10.55 -10.75
C LYS A 136 14.64 -9.22 -10.82
N ALA A 137 13.54 -9.09 -10.08
CA ALA A 137 12.84 -7.82 -9.93
C ALA A 137 13.74 -6.81 -9.20
N GLU A 138 13.91 -5.62 -9.79
CA GLU A 138 14.57 -4.51 -9.12
C GLU A 138 13.77 -4.10 -7.86
N PRO A 139 14.42 -3.95 -6.69
CA PRO A 139 13.75 -3.48 -5.48
C PRO A 139 13.16 -2.09 -5.67
N VAL A 140 11.93 -1.92 -5.20
CA VAL A 140 11.23 -0.63 -5.15
C VAL A 140 11.00 -0.25 -3.71
N ARG A 141 11.62 0.82 -3.24
CA ARG A 141 11.30 1.35 -1.91
C ARG A 141 10.10 2.28 -2.02
N LEU A 142 9.02 1.88 -1.36
CA LEU A 142 7.80 2.65 -1.23
C LEU A 142 7.72 3.20 0.19
N ARG A 143 7.39 4.47 0.32
CA ARG A 143 7.19 5.16 1.60
C ARG A 143 5.83 5.85 1.59
N LEU A 144 5.04 5.68 2.63
CA LEU A 144 3.85 6.49 2.88
C LEU A 144 4.15 7.41 4.07
N GLU A 145 3.97 8.70 3.88
CA GLU A 145 3.97 9.70 4.96
C GLU A 145 2.53 10.13 5.22
N ILE A 146 2.16 10.16 6.49
CA ILE A 146 0.81 10.46 6.96
C ILE A 146 0.92 11.63 7.91
N SER A 147 0.17 12.70 7.66
CA SER A 147 0.13 13.85 8.56
C SER A 147 -0.40 13.47 9.93
N ARG A 148 0.01 14.19 10.98
CA ARG A 148 -0.44 13.97 12.36
C ARG A 148 -1.96 13.99 12.51
N ASP A 149 -2.66 14.80 11.72
CA ASP A 149 -4.12 14.94 11.74
C ASP A 149 -4.86 13.93 10.84
N TRP A 150 -4.11 13.06 10.15
CA TRP A 150 -4.61 12.07 9.22
C TRP A 150 -5.38 12.67 8.02
N GLN A 151 -5.17 13.95 7.73
CA GLN A 151 -5.80 14.66 6.60
C GLN A 151 -4.92 14.69 5.34
N GLU A 152 -3.64 14.34 5.42
CA GLU A 152 -2.73 14.30 4.27
C GLU A 152 -1.94 13.00 4.26
N VAL A 153 -1.79 12.43 3.06
CA VAL A 153 -0.96 11.25 2.84
C VAL A 153 -0.13 11.44 1.58
N ALA A 154 1.18 11.44 1.73
CA ALA A 154 2.11 11.46 0.61
C ALA A 154 2.72 10.06 0.39
N GLY A 155 2.80 9.64 -0.87
CA GLY A 155 3.60 8.51 -1.30
C GLY A 155 4.97 8.96 -1.80
N LEU A 156 6.05 8.55 -1.16
CA LEU A 156 7.41 8.77 -1.64
C LEU A 156 7.91 7.47 -2.27
N ILE A 157 8.59 7.60 -3.40
CA ILE A 157 9.19 6.48 -4.12
C ILE A 157 10.69 6.77 -4.24
N ASP A 158 11.49 5.88 -3.68
CA ASP A 158 12.94 5.91 -3.83
C ASP A 158 13.33 4.84 -4.85
N LEU A 159 13.32 5.25 -6.12
CA LEU A 159 14.12 4.63 -7.17
C LEU A 159 15.49 5.33 -7.11
N LYS A 160 16.53 4.93 -7.85
CA LYS A 160 17.82 5.68 -7.87
C LYS A 160 17.71 7.21 -8.17
N PHE A 161 16.50 7.73 -8.39
CA PHE A 161 16.09 9.13 -8.39
C PHE A 161 14.84 9.30 -7.49
N CYS A 162 14.84 10.26 -6.56
CA CYS A 162 13.71 10.48 -5.64
C CYS A 162 12.49 11.06 -6.35
N LEU A 163 11.31 10.45 -6.17
CA LEU A 163 10.02 10.94 -6.66
C LEU A 163 9.02 11.07 -5.50
N SER A 164 8.23 12.16 -5.48
CA SER A 164 7.17 12.37 -4.49
C SER A 164 5.79 12.41 -5.15
N LEU A 165 4.86 11.64 -4.59
CA LEU A 165 3.43 11.62 -4.85
C LEU A 165 2.75 12.20 -3.61
N VAL A 166 1.83 13.15 -3.77
CA VAL A 166 1.12 13.74 -2.62
C VAL A 166 -0.39 13.60 -2.83
N GLY A 167 -1.06 12.94 -1.88
CA GLY A 167 -2.52 12.82 -1.81
C GLY A 167 -3.08 13.52 -0.57
N LYS A 168 -4.30 14.06 -0.68
CA LYS A 168 -5.04 14.62 0.47
C LYS A 168 -6.14 13.65 0.91
N ILE A 169 -6.31 13.46 2.21
CA ILE A 169 -7.45 12.77 2.81
C ILE A 169 -8.45 13.84 3.27
N SER A 170 -9.57 13.99 2.57
CA SER A 170 -10.70 14.76 3.11
C SER A 170 -11.53 13.84 4.01
N GLY A 171 -11.53 14.10 5.32
CA GLY A 171 -12.05 13.20 6.35
C GLY A 171 -13.52 12.79 6.22
N ALA A 172 -13.76 11.50 6.43
CA ALA A 172 -14.85 11.01 7.26
C ALA A 172 -14.20 10.09 8.31
N SER A 173 -14.50 10.32 9.59
CA SER A 173 -13.95 9.57 10.72
C SER A 173 -14.01 8.06 10.47
N CYS A 174 -12.87 7.36 10.57
CA CYS A 174 -12.84 5.90 10.61
C CYS A 174 -13.79 5.44 11.74
N PRO A 175 -14.86 4.68 11.45
CA PRO A 175 -15.82 4.27 12.47
C PRO A 175 -15.11 3.56 13.61
N ARG A 176 -15.51 3.86 14.84
CA ARG A 176 -15.02 3.22 16.06
C ARG A 176 -15.02 1.71 15.87
N THR A 177 -13.88 1.08 16.16
CA THR A 177 -13.75 -0.37 16.28
C THR A 177 -14.86 -0.86 17.21
N VAL A 178 -15.87 -1.55 16.66
CA VAL A 178 -16.81 -2.31 17.47
C VAL A 178 -15.97 -3.43 18.08
N GLY A 179 -15.85 -3.42 19.41
CA GLY A 179 -15.13 -4.46 20.14
C GLY A 179 -15.72 -5.82 19.79
N LEU A 180 -14.88 -6.71 19.30
CA LEU A 180 -15.16 -8.14 19.35
C LEU A 180 -14.91 -8.55 20.81
N THR A 181 -16.01 -8.71 21.55
CA THR A 181 -16.06 -9.52 22.78
C THR A 181 -15.89 -10.98 22.46
#